data_AF-A0A2D8U3X4-F1
#
_entry.id   AF-A0A2D8U3X4-F1
#
_cell.length_a   1.000
_cell.length_b   1.000
_cell.length_c   1.000
_cell.angle_alpha   90.00
_cell.angle_beta   90.00
_cell.angle_gamma   90.00
#
_symmetry.space_group_name_H-M   'P 1'
#
loop_
_entity.id
_entity.type
_entity.pdbx_description
1 polymer ?
#
loop_
_entity_poly.entity_id
_entity_poly.type
_entity_poly.pdbx_seq_one_letter_code
_entity_poly.pdbx_strand_id
1 'polypeptide(L)' 'MKNIKYRLKTDIAVFEIKKEPLGLWDLWINSMPTLTFQSPEDAAYAVVNKKTGYSVWDNQEKVISEDLNLKKWAQLKDD' A
#
# COMPACT_ATOMS: atom_id res chain seq x y z
N MET A 1 11.01 -6.37 13.90
CA MET A 1 10.54 -7.33 12.87
C MET A 1 9.79 -6.54 11.82
N LYS A 2 10.12 -6.70 10.54
CA LYS A 2 9.47 -5.93 9.47
C LYS A 2 8.12 -6.59 9.19
N ASN A 3 7.05 -6.13 9.86
CA ASN A 3 5.66 -6.61 9.70
C ASN A 3 5.05 -6.27 8.32
N ILE A 4 5.86 -6.27 7.26
CA ILE A 4 5.41 -5.99 5.90
C ILE A 4 4.64 -7.21 5.44
N LYS A 5 3.32 -7.07 5.30
CA LYS A 5 2.48 -8.18 4.84
C LYS A 5 2.29 -8.15 3.34
N TYR A 6 2.18 -6.96 2.75
CA TYR A 6 1.94 -6.81 1.33
C TYR A 6 2.89 -5.79 0.73
N ARG A 7 3.39 -6.09 -0.47
CA ARG A 7 4.23 -5.16 -1.24
C ARG A 7 3.80 -5.11 -2.69
N LEU A 8 3.70 -3.90 -3.23
CA LEU A 8 3.48 -3.61 -4.63
C LEU A 8 4.59 -2.69 -5.13
N LYS A 9 5.28 -3.10 -6.18
CA LYS A 9 6.28 -2.27 -6.85
C LYS A 9 5.71 -1.79 -8.17
N THR A 10 5.74 -0.48 -8.39
CA THR A 10 5.32 0.16 -9.64
C THR A 10 6.50 0.89 -10.27
N ASP A 11 6.28 1.49 -11.45
CA ASP A 11 7.23 2.39 -12.10
C ASP A 11 7.43 3.70 -11.32
N ILE A 12 6.44 4.11 -10.52
CA ILE A 12 6.43 5.38 -9.80
C ILE A 12 6.89 5.23 -8.35
N ALA A 13 6.45 4.17 -7.66
CA ALA A 13 6.70 4.01 -6.23
C ALA A 13 6.65 2.55 -5.76
N VAL A 14 7.18 2.31 -4.57
CA VAL A 14 7.01 1.04 -3.86
C VAL A 14 6.01 1.25 -2.73
N PHE A 15 4.89 0.53 -2.80
CA PHE A 15 3.88 0.49 -1.75
C PHE A 15 4.13 -0.71 -0.85
N GLU A 16 4.04 -0.50 0.46
CA GLU A 16 4.13 -1.54 1.47
C GLU A 16 2.96 -1.36 2.43
N ILE A 17 2.23 -2.44 2.72
CA ILE A 17 1.18 -2.45 3.75
C ILE A 17 1.71 -3.26 4.92
N LYS A 18 1.82 -2.59 6.07
CA LYS A 18 2.42 -3.14 7.29
C LYS A 18 1.38 -3.25 8.38
N LYS A 19 1.41 -4.35 9.13
CA LYS A 19 0.50 -4.55 10.25
C LYS A 19 1.10 -3.92 11.51
N GLU A 20 0.36 -3.02 12.12
CA GLU A 20 0.70 -2.40 13.39
C GLU A 20 0.31 -3.31 14.58
N PRO A 21 1.00 -3.21 15.73
CA PRO A 21 0.73 -4.03 16.91
C PRO A 21 -0.72 -3.94 17.42
N LEU A 22 -1.38 -2.79 17.20
CA LEU A 22 -2.76 -2.53 17.63
C LEU A 22 -3.82 -3.05 16.63
N GLY A 23 -3.42 -3.79 15.61
CA GLY A 23 -4.33 -4.36 14.60
C GLY A 23 -4.68 -3.43 13.45
N LEU A 24 -4.13 -2.20 13.45
CA LEU A 24 -4.20 -1.27 12.34
C LEU A 24 -3.20 -1.61 11.23
N TRP A 25 -3.34 -0.92 10.09
CA TRP A 25 -2.54 -1.17 8.90
C TRP A 25 -1.97 0.12 8.34
N ASP A 26 -0.66 0.23 8.32
CA ASP A 26 0.01 1.40 7.76
C ASP A 26 0.32 1.17 6.28
N LEU A 27 -0.06 2.15 5.46
CA LEU A 27 0.43 2.30 4.10
C LEU A 27 1.76 3.05 4.15
N TRP A 28 2.76 2.45 3.53
CA TRP A 28 4.09 3.01 3.36
C TRP A 28 4.38 3.15 1.87
N ILE A 29 5.02 4.26 1.52
CA ILE A 29 5.42 4.57 0.15
C ILE A 29 6.91 4.90 0.15
N ASN A 30 7.68 4.20 -0.68
CA ASN A 30 9.14 4.34 -0.75
C ASN A 30 9.81 4.25 0.65
N SER A 31 9.32 3.30 1.46
CA SER A 31 9.77 3.09 2.85
C SER A 31 9.53 4.27 3.80
N MET A 32 8.56 5.15 3.50
CA MET A 32 8.06 6.19 4.40
C MET A 32 6.58 5.95 4.73
N PRO A 33 6.14 6.04 6.00
CA PRO A 33 4.74 5.89 6.37
C PRO A 33 3.91 7.06 5.82
N THR A 34 2.67 6.80 5.39
CA THR A 34 1.76 7.86 4.90
C THR A 34 0.47 7.90 5.68
N LEU A 35 -0.36 6.85 5.59
CA LEU A 35 -1.70 6.79 6.16
C LEU A 35 -1.94 5.46 6.85
N THR A 36 -2.75 5.49 7.90
CA THR A 36 -3.15 4.30 8.66
C THR A 36 -4.61 3.95 8.37
N PHE A 37 -4.88 2.66 8.22
CA PHE A 37 -6.17 2.10 7.84
C PHE A 37 -6.61 1.01 8.81
N GLN A 38 -7.91 0.69 8.80
CA GLN A 38 -8.50 -0.35 9.64
C GLN A 38 -8.28 -1.76 9.05
N SER A 39 -8.09 -1.87 7.75
CA SER A 39 -7.84 -3.12 7.04
C SER A 39 -6.79 -2.96 5.94
N PRO A 40 -6.09 -4.04 5.53
CA PRO A 40 -5.17 -3.97 4.41
C PRO A 40 -5.91 -3.74 3.08
N GLU A 41 -7.17 -4.15 2.97
CA GLU A 41 -8.03 -3.87 1.83
C GLU A 41 -8.29 -2.37 1.66
N ASP A 42 -8.55 -1.64 2.76
CA ASP A 42 -8.71 -0.18 2.72
C ASP A 42 -7.43 0.52 2.28
N ALA A 43 -6.27 0.05 2.75
CA ALA A 43 -4.97 0.58 2.33
C ALA A 43 -4.72 0.33 0.83
N ALA A 44 -5.06 -0.85 0.31
CA ALA A 44 -4.96 -1.14 -1.12
C ALA A 44 -5.95 -0.30 -1.94
N TYR A 45 -7.17 -0.09 -1.43
CA TYR A 45 -8.17 0.77 -2.04
C TYR A 45 -7.68 2.22 -2.15
N ALA A 46 -7.00 2.74 -1.12
CA ALA A 46 -6.38 4.07 -1.16
C ALA A 46 -5.33 4.19 -2.28
N VAL A 47 -4.54 3.15 -2.52
CA VAL A 47 -3.56 3.11 -3.63
C VAL A 47 -4.25 3.12 -5.00
N VAL A 48 -5.31 2.32 -5.18
CA VAL A 48 -6.10 2.29 -6.42
C VAL A 48 -6.76 3.63 -6.71
N ASN A 49 -7.34 4.24 -5.68
CA ASN A 49 -8.11 5.46 -5.80
C ASN A 49 -7.26 6.73 -5.69
N LYS A 50 -5.92 6.59 -5.64
CA LYS A 50 -5.00 7.75 -5.61
C LYS A 50 -5.28 8.68 -4.43
N LYS A 51 -5.55 8.07 -3.27
CA LYS A 51 -5.80 8.75 -1.98
C LYS A 51 -4.78 8.28 -0.94
N THR A 52 -3.51 8.29 -1.32
CA THR A 52 -2.42 7.70 -0.53
C THR A 52 -1.71 8.68 0.37
N GLY A 53 -1.91 9.99 0.15
CA GLY A 53 -1.15 11.06 0.79
C GLY A 53 0.18 11.36 0.09
N TYR A 54 0.51 10.62 -0.97
CA TYR A 54 1.72 10.86 -1.76
C TYR A 54 1.37 11.55 -3.08
N SER A 55 1.60 12.87 -3.12
CA SER A 55 1.15 13.74 -4.23
C SER A 55 1.61 13.31 -5.62
N VAL A 56 2.80 12.70 -5.74
CA VAL A 56 3.32 12.21 -7.04
C VAL A 56 2.46 11.07 -7.57
N TRP A 57 1.99 10.19 -6.70
CA TRP A 57 1.09 9.11 -7.06
C TRP A 57 -0.34 9.59 -7.22
N ASP A 58 -0.80 10.44 -6.30
CA ASP A 58 -2.18 10.86 -6.22
C ASP A 58 -2.60 11.74 -7.44
N ASN A 59 -1.65 12.49 -8.01
CA ASN A 59 -1.88 13.37 -9.17
C ASN A 59 -1.58 12.72 -10.53
N GLN A 60 -1.20 11.44 -10.59
CA GLN A 60 -0.90 10.82 -11.88
C GLN A 60 -2.17 10.70 -12.75
N GLU A 61 -2.06 10.84 -14.07
CA GLU A 61 -3.19 10.63 -14.99
C GLU A 61 -3.38 9.16 -15.37
N LYS A 62 -2.34 8.33 -15.24
CA LYS A 62 -2.42 6.90 -15.57
C LYS A 62 -3.49 6.24 -14.72
N VAL A 63 -4.48 5.64 -15.38
CA VAL A 63 -5.45 4.77 -14.71
C VAL A 63 -4.77 3.45 -14.48
N ILE A 64 -4.63 3.06 -13.22
CA ILE A 64 -4.15 1.72 -12.86
C ILE A 64 -5.39 0.86 -12.77
N SER A 65 -5.97 0.52 -13.93
CA SER A 65 -7.24 -0.18 -13.97
C SER A 65 -7.07 -1.65 -13.57
N GLU A 66 -7.93 -2.03 -12.63
CA GLU A 66 -8.57 -3.34 -12.43
C GLU A 66 -7.83 -4.48 -11.73
N ASP A 67 -6.50 -4.44 -11.58
CA ASP A 67 -5.79 -5.62 -11.07
C ASP A 67 -5.00 -5.46 -9.76
N LEU A 68 -5.16 -4.34 -9.07
CA LEU A 68 -4.61 -4.14 -7.72
C LEU A 68 -5.47 -4.78 -6.64
N ASN A 69 -5.97 -5.98 -6.89
CA ASN A 69 -6.49 -6.83 -5.83
C ASN A 69 -5.33 -7.12 -4.87
N LEU A 70 -5.53 -7.00 -3.55
CA LEU A 70 -4.52 -7.33 -2.53
C LEU A 70 -3.92 -8.74 -2.76
N LYS A 71 -4.69 -9.64 -3.39
CA LYS A 71 -4.25 -10.98 -3.82
C LYS A 71 -3.10 -11.00 -4.83
N LYS A 72 -2.90 -9.92 -5.60
CA LYS A 72 -1.79 -9.77 -6.57
C LYS A 72 -0.56 -9.10 -5.97
N TRP A 73 -0.68 -8.55 -4.76
CA TRP A 73 0.47 -7.99 -4.06
C TRP A 73 1.35 -9.13 -3.55
N ALA A 74 2.67 -8.92 -3.57
CA ALA A 74 3.58 -9.89 -3.01
C ALA A 74 3.32 -9.98 -1.50
N GLN A 75 2.83 -11.13 -1.05
CA GLN A 75 2.73 -11.42 0.37
C GLN A 75 4.12 -11.77 0.90
N LEU A 76 4.65 -10.93 1.77
CA LEU A 76 5.91 -11.21 2.44
C LEU A 76 5.58 -11.97 3.73
N LYS A 77 6.18 -13.16 3.89
CA LYS A 77 6.11 -13.88 5.17
C LYS A 77 7.00 -13.14 6.17
N ASP A 78 6.50 -12.98 7.39
CA ASP A 78 7.37 -12.66 8.52
C ASP A 78 8.25 -13.89 8.76
N ASP A 79 9.57 -13.71 8.63
CA ASP A 79 10.57 -14.64 9.20
C ASP A 79 10.62 -14.49 10.72
#